data_AF-A0A354QAQ4-F1
#
_entry.id   AF-A0A354QAQ4-F1
#
_cell.length_a   1.000
_cell.length_b   1.000
_cell.length_c   1.000
_cell.angle_alpha   90.00
_cell.angle_beta   90.00
_cell.angle_gamma   90.00
#
_symmetry.space_group_name_H-M   'P 1'
#
loop_
_entity.id
_entity.type
_entity.pdbx_description
1 polymer ?
#
loop_
_entity_poly.entity_id
_entity_poly.type
_entity_poly.pdbx_seq_one_letter_code
_entity_poly.pdbx_strand_id
1 'polypeptide(L)'
;MSPLLGRLLALSFQNSNWLEKYDILIPIPLHSSRLRKRGFNQSLLLAYYFKKNLGKSAPELQTHWLRRIRATRPQTELPLAERLVNMDDAFETSLEVQNHQILLL
;
A
#
# COMPACT_ATOMS: atom_id res chain seq x y z
N MET A 1 1.22 6.31 -16.44
CA MET A 1 1.59 4.96 -15.95
C MET A 1 0.66 4.46 -14.84
N SER A 2 0.52 5.16 -13.71
CA SER A 2 -0.32 4.69 -12.59
C SER A 2 -1.81 4.43 -12.91
N PRO A 3 -2.51 5.23 -13.76
CA PRO A 3 -3.88 4.92 -14.15
C PRO A 3 -4.03 3.57 -14.88
N LEU A 4 -3.08 3.27 -15.78
CA LEU A 4 -3.07 2.00 -16.52
C LEU A 4 -2.80 0.83 -15.57
N LEU A 5 -1.79 0.95 -14.70
CA LEU A 5 -1.45 -0.14 -13.77
C LEU A 5 -2.58 -0.42 -12.77
N GLY A 6 -3.24 0.63 -12.25
CA GLY A 6 -4.42 0.46 -11.39
C GLY A 6 -5.59 -0.21 -12.10
N ARG A 7 -5.80 0.09 -13.40
CA ARG A 7 -6.80 -0.60 -14.22
C ARG A 7 -6.43 -2.06 -14.45
N LEU A 8 -5.18 -2.36 -14.84
CA LEU A 8 -4.72 -3.73 -15.07
C LEU A 8 -4.83 -4.57 -13.79
N LEU A 9 -4.48 -4.00 -12.63
CA LEU A 9 -4.66 -4.66 -11.35
C LEU A 9 -6.14 -4.91 -11.05
N ALA A 10 -7.04 -3.96 -11.30
CA ALA A 10 -8.49 -4.21 -11.15
C ALA A 10 -8.99 -5.32 -12.08
N LEU A 11 -8.55 -5.32 -13.34
CA LEU A 11 -8.90 -6.36 -14.32
C LEU A 11 -8.45 -7.75 -13.88
N SER A 12 -7.29 -7.89 -13.21
CA SER A 12 -6.81 -9.21 -12.74
C SER A 12 -7.70 -9.84 -11.67
N PHE A 13 -8.58 -9.06 -11.02
CA PHE A 13 -9.51 -9.54 -10.00
C PHE A 13 -10.97 -9.61 -10.46
N GLN A 14 -11.31 -9.19 -11.69
CA GLN A 14 -12.71 -9.09 -12.15
C GLN A 14 -13.49 -10.41 -12.11
N ASN A 15 -12.81 -11.54 -12.26
CA ASN A 15 -13.42 -12.88 -12.25
C ASN A 15 -13.11 -13.66 -10.97
N SER A 16 -12.86 -12.96 -9.86
CA SER A 16 -12.51 -13.57 -8.57
C SER A 16 -13.26 -12.89 -7.43
N ASN A 17 -13.65 -13.69 -6.43
CA ASN A 17 -14.18 -13.19 -5.15
C ASN A 17 -13.08 -12.92 -4.12
N TRP A 18 -11.80 -13.01 -4.51
CA TRP A 18 -10.67 -12.93 -3.58
C TRP A 18 -10.61 -11.60 -2.82
N LEU A 19 -11.13 -10.52 -3.43
CA LEU A 19 -11.20 -9.20 -2.80
C LEU A 19 -12.32 -9.06 -1.77
N GLU A 20 -13.36 -9.92 -1.81
CA GLU A 20 -14.53 -9.81 -0.92
C GLU A 20 -14.18 -10.01 0.56
N LYS A 21 -13.08 -10.71 0.85
CA LYS A 21 -12.61 -10.91 2.21
C LYS A 21 -11.91 -9.68 2.80
N TYR A 22 -11.58 -8.66 2.00
CA TYR A 22 -10.89 -7.46 2.44
C TYR A 22 -11.86 -6.29 2.49
N ASP A 23 -11.90 -5.62 3.63
CA ASP A 23 -12.72 -4.43 3.86
C ASP A 23 -11.88 -3.15 3.78
N ILE A 24 -10.57 -3.24 4.03
CA ILE A 24 -9.66 -2.10 4.05
C ILE A 24 -8.50 -2.28 3.05
N LEU A 25 -8.20 -1.22 2.31
CA LEU A 25 -7.04 -1.08 1.43
C LEU A 25 -6.08 -0.04 2.02
N ILE A 26 -4.84 -0.43 2.32
CA ILE A 26 -3.82 0.47 2.86
C ILE A 26 -2.60 0.52 1.92
N PRO A 27 -2.25 1.70 1.36
CA PRO A 27 -1.03 1.86 0.62
C PRO A 27 0.19 1.93 1.55
N ILE A 28 1.28 1.25 1.21
CA ILE A 28 2.56 1.32 1.90
C ILE A 28 3.11 2.75 1.84
N PRO A 29 3.30 3.42 3.00
CA PRO A 29 3.78 4.79 3.04
C PRO A 29 5.28 4.89 2.74
N LEU A 30 5.64 6.01 2.12
CA LEU A 30 7.02 6.48 2.05
C LEU A 30 7.34 7.31 3.29
N HIS A 31 8.60 7.24 3.74
CA HIS A 31 9.09 8.15 4.77
C HIS A 31 9.07 9.59 4.23
N SER A 32 8.82 10.57 5.08
CA SER A 32 8.61 11.97 4.70
C SER A 32 9.76 12.53 3.84
N SER A 33 11.01 12.22 4.18
CA SER A 33 12.19 12.62 3.40
C SER A 33 12.19 12.06 1.97
N ARG A 34 11.78 10.80 1.80
CA ARG A 34 11.70 10.14 0.48
C ARG A 34 10.52 10.66 -0.32
N LEU A 35 9.38 10.92 0.33
CA LEU A 35 8.22 11.52 -0.32
C LEU A 35 8.58 12.90 -0.89
N ARG A 36 9.27 13.75 -0.12
CA ARG A 36 9.74 15.07 -0.59
C ARG A 36 10.70 14.95 -1.79
N LYS A 37 11.67 14.05 -1.73
CA LYS A 37 12.64 13.83 -2.84
C LYS A 37 11.95 13.32 -4.11
N ARG A 38 10.96 12.44 -3.96
CA ARG A 38 10.31 11.77 -5.10
C ARG A 38 9.09 12.52 -5.65
N GLY A 39 8.47 13.38 -4.86
CA GLY A 39 7.27 14.15 -5.20
C GLY A 39 5.95 13.39 -5.08
N PHE A 40 5.96 12.06 -4.99
CA PHE A 40 4.75 11.24 -4.87
C PHE A 40 5.01 9.84 -4.29
N ASN A 41 3.96 9.19 -3.79
CA ASN A 41 3.96 7.80 -3.38
C ASN A 41 3.32 6.92 -4.48
N GLN A 42 4.09 6.01 -5.12
CA GLN A 42 3.55 5.10 -6.14
C GLN A 42 2.41 4.23 -5.60
N SER A 43 2.59 3.67 -4.41
CA SER A 43 1.64 2.73 -3.84
C SER A 43 0.30 3.43 -3.58
N LEU A 44 0.33 4.67 -3.07
CA LEU A 44 -0.87 5.50 -2.93
C LEU A 44 -1.57 5.74 -4.26
N LEU A 45 -0.82 6.12 -5.30
CA LEU A 45 -1.41 6.35 -6.63
C LEU A 45 -2.01 5.05 -7.19
N LEU A 46 -1.31 3.94 -7.05
CA LEU A 46 -1.78 2.63 -7.49
C LEU A 46 -3.06 2.22 -6.75
N ALA A 47 -3.08 2.32 -5.42
CA ALA A 47 -4.24 2.03 -4.58
C ALA A 47 -5.44 2.90 -4.95
N TYR A 48 -5.22 4.20 -5.19
CA TYR A 48 -6.27 5.12 -5.64
C TYR A 48 -6.90 4.69 -6.97
N TYR A 49 -6.08 4.43 -8.00
CA TYR A 49 -6.62 4.00 -9.29
C TYR A 49 -7.17 2.58 -9.25
N PHE A 50 -6.61 1.68 -8.45
CA PHE A 50 -7.14 0.34 -8.24
C PHE A 50 -8.56 0.40 -7.67
N LYS A 51 -8.75 1.10 -6.53
CA LYS A 51 -10.07 1.35 -5.94
C LYS A 51 -11.03 2.01 -6.93
N LYS A 52 -10.57 3.03 -7.66
CA LYS A 52 -11.40 3.73 -8.65
C LYS A 52 -11.92 2.78 -9.74
N ASN A 53 -11.09 1.83 -10.21
CA ASN A 53 -11.49 0.88 -11.26
C ASN A 53 -12.33 -0.29 -10.74
N LEU A 54 -12.19 -0.67 -9.46
CA LEU A 54 -13.06 -1.66 -8.81
C LEU A 54 -14.47 -1.13 -8.51
N GLY A 55 -14.63 0.19 -8.33
CA GLY A 55 -15.93 0.81 -8.11
C GLY A 55 -16.49 0.54 -6.72
N LYS A 56 -17.79 0.20 -6.63
CA LYS A 56 -18.50 0.03 -5.34
C LYS A 56 -18.08 -1.22 -4.57
N SER A 57 -17.50 -2.21 -5.23
CA SER A 57 -17.02 -3.45 -4.60
C SER A 57 -15.60 -3.32 -4.04
N ALA A 58 -15.00 -2.13 -4.08
CA ALA A 58 -13.65 -1.91 -3.63
C ALA A 58 -13.58 -1.77 -2.09
N PRO A 59 -12.53 -2.33 -1.44
CA PRO A 59 -12.25 -2.04 -0.04
C PRO A 59 -12.07 -0.53 0.21
N GLU A 60 -12.36 -0.08 1.43
CA GLU A 60 -12.18 1.32 1.80
C GLU A 60 -10.69 1.69 1.84
N LEU A 61 -10.32 2.79 1.20
CA LEU A 61 -8.93 3.23 1.13
C LEU A 61 -8.57 4.02 2.39
N GLN A 62 -7.69 3.46 3.23
CA GLN A 62 -7.19 4.11 4.44
C GLN A 62 -5.71 4.46 4.29
N THR A 63 -5.42 5.76 4.20
CA THR A 63 -4.05 6.26 3.94
C THR A 63 -3.29 6.64 5.20
N HIS A 64 -3.96 6.71 6.35
CA HIS A 64 -3.40 7.22 7.61
C HIS A 64 -3.18 6.14 8.67
N TRP A 65 -3.71 4.94 8.44
CA TRP A 65 -3.65 3.79 9.36
C TRP A 65 -2.28 3.13 9.40
N LEU A 66 -1.42 3.39 8.41
CA LEU A 66 -0.03 2.96 8.39
C LEU A 66 0.86 4.17 8.10
N ARG A 67 1.90 4.35 8.91
CA ARG A 67 2.88 5.42 8.75
C ARG A 67 4.28 4.83 8.76
N ARG A 68 5.16 5.35 7.92
CA ARG A 68 6.60 5.00 7.97
C ARG A 68 7.31 6.02 8.84
N ILE A 69 7.66 5.63 10.05
CA ILE A 69 8.25 6.50 11.09
C ILE A 69 9.78 6.61 10.99
N ARG A 70 10.44 5.65 10.34
CA ARG A 70 11.89 5.63 10.18
C ARG A 70 12.30 5.70 8.72
N ALA A 71 13.34 6.48 8.43
CA ALA A 71 14.00 6.45 7.12
C ALA A 71 14.80 5.15 6.98
N THR A 72 14.55 4.40 5.91
CA THR A 72 15.21 3.11 5.64
C THR A 72 15.91 3.13 4.28
N ARG A 73 16.92 2.28 4.09
CA ARG A 73 17.55 2.09 2.78
C ARG A 73 16.57 1.42 1.81
N PRO A 74 16.61 1.72 0.50
CA PRO A 74 15.80 1.00 -0.48
C PRO A 74 16.04 -0.52 -0.38
N GLN A 75 14.98 -1.31 -0.18
CA GLN A 75 15.13 -2.77 -0.02
C GLN A 75 15.70 -3.47 -1.26
N THR A 76 15.49 -2.89 -2.45
CA THR A 76 16.05 -3.39 -3.71
C THR A 76 17.58 -3.35 -3.75
N GLU A 77 18.20 -2.52 -2.92
CA GLU A 77 19.66 -2.39 -2.78
C GLU A 77 20.21 -3.29 -1.67
N LEU A 78 19.36 -4.01 -0.94
CA LEU A 78 19.74 -4.82 0.22
C LEU A 78 19.68 -6.33 -0.08
N PRO A 79 20.64 -7.12 0.41
CA PRO A 79 20.55 -8.57 0.48
C PRO A 79 19.35 -9.04 1.31
N LEU A 80 18.90 -10.28 1.08
CA LEU A 80 17.70 -10.84 1.72
C LEU A 80 17.72 -10.72 3.27
N ALA A 81 18.84 -11.08 3.89
CA ALA A 81 18.99 -11.04 5.35
C ALA A 81 18.84 -9.62 5.92
N GLU A 82 19.31 -8.60 5.20
CA GLU A 82 19.25 -7.21 5.64
C GLU A 82 17.87 -6.58 5.43
N ARG A 83 17.02 -7.14 4.56
CA ARG A 83 15.69 -6.58 4.29
C ARG A 83 14.80 -6.59 5.52
N LEU A 84 14.84 -7.66 6.32
CA LEU A 84 14.07 -7.79 7.55
C LEU A 84 14.51 -6.76 8.59
N VAL A 85 15.82 -6.69 8.86
CA VAL A 85 16.40 -5.72 9.80
C VAL A 85 16.13 -4.28 9.35
N ASN A 86 16.21 -4.00 8.04
CA ASN A 86 15.93 -2.68 7.53
C ASN A 86 14.45 -2.28 7.68
N MET A 87 13.52 -3.23 7.80
CA MET A 87 12.10 -2.97 8.07
C MET A 87 11.75 -2.86 9.55
N ASP A 88 12.62 -3.35 10.44
CA ASP A 88 12.36 -3.43 11.87
C ASP A 88 12.08 -2.04 12.47
N ASP A 89 10.98 -1.90 13.22
CA ASP A 89 10.49 -0.61 13.75
C ASP A 89 10.40 0.53 12.72
N ALA A 90 10.26 0.21 11.43
CA ALA A 90 10.19 1.23 10.38
C ALA A 90 8.81 1.84 10.24
N PHE A 91 7.79 1.18 10.78
CA PHE A 91 6.39 1.53 10.60
C PHE A 91 5.62 1.54 11.91
N GLU A 92 4.58 2.35 11.93
CA GLU A 92 3.60 2.41 13.01
C GLU A 92 2.20 2.31 12.41
N THR A 93 1.32 1.60 13.09
CA THR A 93 -0.10 1.46 12.73
C THR A 93 -0.97 2.24 13.70
N SER A 94 -2.09 2.79 13.23
CA SER A 94 -3.12 3.29 14.15
C SER A 94 -3.96 2.14 14.71
N LEU A 95 -4.68 2.36 15.82
CA LEU A 95 -5.44 1.29 16.49
C LEU A 95 -6.62 0.77 15.65
N GLU A 96 -7.10 1.58 14.71
CA GLU A 96 -8.19 1.29 13.79
C GLU A 96 -7.89 0.10 12.88
N VAL A 97 -6.61 -0.31 12.71
CA VAL A 97 -6.27 -1.52 11.93
C VAL A 97 -6.83 -2.80 12.55
N GLN A 98 -7.19 -2.78 13.83
CA GLN A 98 -7.66 -3.97 14.55
C GLN A 98 -8.99 -4.46 13.96
N ASN A 99 -9.17 -5.77 13.94
CA ASN A 99 -10.39 -6.47 13.50
C ASN A 99 -10.79 -6.28 12.03
N HIS A 100 -9.92 -5.72 11.19
CA HIS A 100 -10.15 -5.58 9.75
C HIS A 100 -9.30 -6.57 8.96
N GLN A 101 -9.79 -6.96 7.79
CA GLN A 101 -9.03 -7.74 6.83
C GLN A 101 -8.39 -6.79 5.83
N ILE A 102 -7.08 -6.57 6.01
CA ILE A 102 -6.36 -5.50 5.31
C ILE A 102 -5.66 -6.03 4.06
N LEU A 103 -5.90 -5.38 2.93
CA LEU A 103 -5.08 -5.50 1.73
C LEU A 103 -4.00 -4.41 1.73
N LEU A 104 -2.73 -4.81 1.83
CA LEU A 104 -1.58 -3.92 1.70
C LEU A 104 -1.16 -3.79 0.24
N LEU A 105 -0.89 -2.56 -0.21
CA LEU A 105 -0.59 -2.25 -1.61
C LEU A 105 0.64 -1.36 -1.76
#